data_AF-S4RHA5-F1
#
_entry.id   AF-S4RHA5-F1
#
_cell.length_a   1.000
_cell.length_b   1.000
_cell.length_c   1.000
_cell.angle_alpha   90.00
_cell.angle_beta   90.00
_cell.angle_gamma   90.00
#
_symmetry.space_group_name_H-M   'P 1'
#
loop_
_entity.id
_entity.type
_entity.pdbx_description
1 polymer ?
#
loop_
_entity_poly.entity_id
_entity_poly.type
_entity_poly.pdbx_seq_one_letter_code
_entity_poly.pdbx_strand_id
1 'polypeptide(L)'
;PPGKAFQITYVRLRFHTSRPESFAIYKRTSPASPWQPYQFYSGTCERTFGLPSRGFLRAGDEERTALCSDEFSDISPLTGGNVAFSTLEGRPGALAFDGNDKLQQEWVTATDVRVSLRRLNTFGDEVFGDPKVLRSYYYAVSDLAVGGRCKCHGHASECGRGSDGRLVCRCQHNTTGDDCERCLPSHNSRPWAQASSDDAHE
;
A
#
# COMPACT_ATOMS: atom_id res chain seq x y z
N PRO A 1 -2.03 13.73 15.37
CA PRO A 1 -2.08 14.58 14.15
C PRO A 1 -2.38 13.72 12.92
N PRO A 2 -3.30 14.13 12.03
CA PRO A 2 -3.58 13.35 10.84
C PRO A 2 -2.36 13.36 9.89
N GLY A 3 -1.92 12.18 9.46
CA GLY A 3 -0.86 12.02 8.46
C GLY A 3 -1.33 12.48 7.08
N LYS A 4 -0.39 12.93 6.24
CA LYS A 4 -0.64 13.31 4.84
C LYS A 4 -1.01 12.07 4.03
N ALA A 5 -2.00 12.19 3.14
CA ALA A 5 -2.33 11.10 2.21
C ALA A 5 -1.31 11.02 1.07
N PHE A 6 -0.95 9.79 0.70
CA PHE A 6 -0.07 9.45 -0.42
C PHE A 6 -0.78 8.53 -1.40
N GLN A 7 -0.46 8.69 -2.69
CA GLN A 7 -0.72 7.66 -3.70
C GLN A 7 0.47 6.71 -3.71
N ILE A 8 0.30 5.56 -3.05
CA ILE A 8 1.31 4.52 -2.92
C ILE A 8 1.45 3.75 -4.23
N THR A 9 2.69 3.62 -4.69
CA THR A 9 3.05 2.84 -5.87
C THR A 9 3.51 1.44 -5.47
N TYR A 10 4.31 1.34 -4.40
CA TYR A 10 4.77 0.05 -3.90
C TYR A 10 5.08 0.05 -2.40
N VAL A 11 5.06 -1.14 -1.80
CA VAL A 11 5.64 -1.42 -0.48
C VAL A 11 6.67 -2.52 -0.66
N ARG A 12 7.92 -2.27 -0.23
CA ARG A 12 9.03 -3.21 -0.34
C ARG A 12 9.60 -3.53 1.03
N LEU A 13 9.84 -4.81 1.29
CA LEU A 13 10.49 -5.32 2.49
C LEU A 13 11.72 -6.12 2.09
N ARG A 14 12.85 -5.87 2.75
CA ARG A 14 14.03 -6.72 2.67
C ARG A 14 14.28 -7.38 4.02
N PHE A 15 14.28 -8.71 4.06
CA PHE A 15 14.49 -9.47 5.27
C PHE A 15 15.98 -9.79 5.48
N HIS A 16 16.44 -9.67 6.72
CA HIS A 16 17.74 -10.19 7.15
C HIS A 16 17.65 -11.70 7.43
N THR A 17 16.49 -12.19 7.85
CA THR A 17 16.15 -13.63 7.96
C THR A 17 15.50 -14.14 6.68
N SER A 18 15.05 -15.40 6.67
CA SER A 18 14.09 -15.88 5.67
C SER A 18 12.81 -15.06 5.75
N ARG A 19 12.08 -15.02 4.64
CA ARG A 19 10.76 -14.40 4.59
C ARG A 19 9.77 -15.18 5.47
N PRO A 20 8.74 -14.53 6.02
CA PRO A 20 7.64 -15.22 6.68
C PRO A 20 6.95 -16.19 5.72
N GLU A 21 6.46 -17.33 6.21
CA GLU A 21 5.58 -18.21 5.43
C GLU A 21 4.23 -17.54 5.18
N SER A 22 3.76 -16.73 6.14
CA SER A 22 2.53 -15.96 5.99
C SER A 22 2.66 -14.56 6.57
N PHE A 23 2.29 -13.55 5.80
CA PHE A 23 2.23 -12.16 6.23
C PHE A 23 1.23 -11.35 5.41
N ALA A 24 0.88 -10.16 5.89
CA ALA A 24 -0.10 -9.30 5.25
C ALA A 24 0.31 -7.83 5.34
N ILE A 25 -0.05 -7.07 4.30
CA ILE A 25 0.09 -5.62 4.23
C ILE A 25 -1.32 -5.04 4.35
N TYR A 26 -1.48 -4.06 5.24
CA TYR A 26 -2.70 -3.31 5.45
C TYR A 26 -2.43 -1.82 5.24
N LYS A 27 -3.50 -1.07 4.97
CA LYS A 27 -3.45 0.38 4.87
C LYS A 27 -4.61 1.05 5.58
N ARG A 28 -4.50 2.35 5.78
CA ARG A 28 -5.60 3.25 6.14
C ARG A 28 -5.69 4.37 5.14
N THR A 29 -6.89 4.80 4.79
CA THR A 29 -7.10 5.95 3.88
C THR A 29 -7.21 7.27 4.64
N SER A 30 -7.53 7.21 5.93
CA SER A 30 -7.40 8.31 6.89
C SER A 30 -7.01 7.78 8.27
N PRO A 31 -6.46 8.62 9.18
CA PRO A 31 -6.04 8.19 10.51
C PRO A 31 -7.14 7.55 11.36
N ALA A 32 -8.40 7.95 11.13
CA ALA A 32 -9.57 7.42 11.81
C ALA A 32 -10.21 6.22 11.08
N SER A 33 -9.83 5.96 9.82
CA SER A 33 -10.38 4.85 9.04
C SER A 33 -9.93 3.49 9.60
N PRO A 34 -10.75 2.44 9.43
CA PRO A 34 -10.34 1.09 9.78
C PRO A 34 -9.15 0.64 8.93
N TRP A 35 -8.37 -0.30 9.45
CA TRP A 35 -7.34 -0.97 8.65
C TRP A 35 -7.99 -1.79 7.56
N GLN A 36 -7.62 -1.51 6.31
CA GLN A 36 -8.08 -2.23 5.13
C GLN A 36 -6.97 -3.18 4.65
N PRO A 37 -7.32 -4.39 4.21
CA PRO A 37 -6.37 -5.28 3.55
C PRO A 37 -5.78 -4.64 2.29
N TYR A 38 -4.47 -4.78 2.10
CA TYR A 38 -3.78 -4.29 0.90
C TYR A 38 -3.22 -5.45 0.07
N GLN A 39 -2.53 -6.39 0.72
CA GLN A 39 -1.98 -7.59 0.08
C GLN A 39 -1.76 -8.69 1.11
N PHE A 40 -1.94 -9.95 0.71
CA PHE A 40 -1.60 -11.12 1.51
C PHE A 40 -0.54 -11.95 0.80
N TYR A 41 0.34 -12.54 1.58
CA TYR A 41 1.27 -13.54 1.09
C TYR A 41 1.23 -14.75 2.03
N SER A 42 0.97 -15.93 1.46
CA SER A 42 0.96 -17.18 2.20
C SER A 42 1.13 -18.36 1.27
N GLY A 43 1.99 -19.31 1.64
CA GLY A 43 2.03 -20.63 0.99
C GLY A 43 0.72 -21.40 1.14
N THR A 44 -0.14 -20.97 2.07
CA THR A 44 -1.46 -21.56 2.33
C THR A 44 -2.55 -20.50 2.50
N CYS A 45 -2.74 -19.67 1.46
CA CYS A 45 -3.72 -18.58 1.40
C CYS A 45 -5.13 -18.95 1.89
N GLU A 46 -5.70 -20.04 1.38
CA GLU A 46 -7.06 -20.46 1.72
C GLU A 46 -7.20 -20.81 3.20
N ARG A 47 -6.24 -21.58 3.73
CA ARG A 47 -6.23 -21.99 5.14
C ARG A 47 -5.89 -20.84 6.10
N THR A 48 -5.01 -19.93 5.69
CA THR A 48 -4.45 -18.90 6.59
C THR A 48 -5.28 -17.62 6.61
N PHE A 49 -5.79 -17.21 5.45
CA PHE A 49 -6.51 -15.95 5.23
C PHE A 49 -7.92 -16.14 4.67
N GLY A 50 -8.34 -17.36 4.31
CA GLY A 50 -9.66 -17.59 3.71
C GLY A 50 -9.80 -17.04 2.29
N LEU A 51 -8.67 -16.83 1.61
CA LEU A 51 -8.62 -16.25 0.27
C LEU A 51 -8.09 -17.26 -0.75
N PRO A 52 -8.61 -17.27 -1.98
CA PRO A 52 -8.03 -18.08 -3.04
C PRO A 52 -6.60 -17.61 -3.33
N SER A 53 -5.71 -18.56 -3.67
CA SER A 53 -4.37 -18.21 -4.14
C SER A 53 -4.46 -17.67 -5.57
N ARG A 54 -4.35 -16.36 -5.73
CA ARG A 54 -4.37 -15.66 -7.02
C ARG A 54 -3.56 -14.37 -6.97
N GLY A 55 -2.70 -14.19 -7.97
CA GLY A 55 -1.88 -12.97 -8.13
C GLY A 55 -2.52 -11.86 -8.97
N PHE A 56 -3.73 -12.05 -9.50
CA PHE A 56 -4.39 -11.07 -10.36
C PHE A 56 -5.92 -11.04 -10.17
N LEU A 57 -6.53 -9.92 -10.54
CA LEU A 57 -7.97 -9.73 -10.68
C LEU A 57 -8.43 -10.00 -12.11
N ARG A 58 -9.62 -10.58 -12.25
CA ARG A 58 -10.25 -10.78 -13.56
C ARG A 58 -11.06 -9.53 -13.94
N ALA A 59 -11.33 -9.38 -15.24
CA ALA A 59 -12.23 -8.33 -15.70
C ALA A 59 -13.61 -8.48 -15.03
N GLY A 60 -14.10 -7.40 -14.42
CA GLY A 60 -15.35 -7.38 -13.65
C GLY A 60 -15.21 -7.64 -12.15
N ASP A 61 -14.03 -8.10 -11.68
CA ASP A 61 -13.75 -8.17 -10.24
C ASP A 61 -13.69 -6.76 -9.64
N GLU A 62 -13.91 -6.66 -8.32
CA GLU A 62 -13.72 -5.40 -7.61
C GLU A 62 -12.24 -5.03 -7.53
N GLU A 63 -11.87 -3.95 -8.22
CA GLU A 63 -10.52 -3.36 -8.31
C GLU A 63 -9.89 -2.92 -6.98
N ARG A 64 -10.62 -3.01 -5.86
CA ARG A 64 -10.11 -2.72 -4.49
C ARG A 64 -9.90 -4.00 -3.67
N THR A 65 -10.09 -5.17 -4.28
CA THR A 65 -9.91 -6.45 -3.60
C THR A 65 -8.42 -6.69 -3.35
N ALA A 66 -8.07 -7.00 -2.11
CA ALA A 66 -6.74 -7.48 -1.76
C ALA A 66 -6.58 -8.95 -2.21
N LEU A 67 -5.42 -9.25 -2.78
CA LEU A 67 -5.09 -10.56 -3.32
C LEU A 67 -4.26 -11.36 -2.32
N CYS A 68 -4.17 -12.68 -2.54
CA CYS A 68 -3.27 -13.55 -1.79
C CYS A 68 -2.47 -14.39 -2.78
N SER A 69 -1.14 -14.41 -2.63
CA SER A 69 -0.26 -15.27 -3.42
C SER A 69 0.80 -15.93 -2.55
N ASP A 70 1.39 -17.01 -3.03
CA ASP A 70 2.47 -17.75 -2.38
C ASP A 70 3.87 -17.32 -2.84
N GLU A 71 3.97 -16.45 -3.86
CA GLU A 71 5.19 -16.02 -4.54
C GLU A 71 6.37 -15.66 -3.60
N PHE A 72 6.07 -15.03 -2.46
CA PHE A 72 7.08 -14.60 -1.48
C PHE A 72 7.06 -15.37 -0.16
N SER A 73 6.44 -16.55 -0.16
CA SER A 73 6.22 -17.36 1.04
C SER A 73 7.22 -18.50 1.21
N ASP A 74 8.06 -18.76 0.21
CA ASP A 74 9.13 -19.77 0.32
C ASP A 74 10.25 -19.32 1.29
N ILE A 75 10.86 -20.29 1.97
CA ILE A 75 11.92 -20.08 2.97
C ILE A 75 13.21 -19.54 2.34
N SER A 76 13.48 -19.89 1.09
CA SER A 76 14.61 -19.36 0.34
C SER A 76 14.33 -17.92 -0.11
N PRO A 77 15.31 -17.01 -0.12
CA PRO A 77 16.63 -17.15 0.50
C PRO A 77 16.55 -16.96 2.02
N LEU A 78 17.48 -17.59 2.75
CA LEU A 78 17.56 -17.50 4.22
C LEU A 78 17.99 -16.12 4.74
N THR A 79 18.50 -15.27 3.86
CA THR A 79 18.82 -13.87 4.14
C THR A 79 18.71 -13.06 2.87
N GLY A 80 18.43 -11.76 2.99
CA GLY A 80 18.29 -10.86 1.86
C GLY A 80 17.03 -11.07 1.04
N GLY A 81 16.07 -11.85 1.54
CA GLY A 81 14.78 -12.07 0.88
C GLY A 81 14.06 -10.76 0.66
N ASN A 82 13.77 -10.45 -0.61
CA ASN A 82 13.09 -9.23 -1.00
C ASN A 82 11.62 -9.54 -1.33
N VAL A 83 10.73 -8.69 -0.87
CA VAL A 83 9.29 -8.72 -1.15
C VAL A 83 8.92 -7.38 -1.74
N ALA A 84 8.31 -7.37 -2.91
CA ALA A 84 7.80 -6.16 -3.53
C ALA A 84 6.30 -6.32 -3.78
N PHE A 85 5.50 -5.48 -3.14
CA PHE A 85 4.09 -5.33 -3.44
C PHE A 85 3.90 -4.09 -4.31
N SER A 86 3.48 -4.26 -5.56
CA SER A 86 3.08 -3.17 -6.46
C SER A 86 1.57 -2.98 -6.41
N THR A 87 1.09 -1.75 -6.21
CA THR A 87 -0.35 -1.51 -5.97
C THR A 87 -1.19 -1.77 -7.21
N LEU A 88 -0.66 -1.52 -8.40
CA LEU A 88 -1.38 -1.66 -9.67
C LEU A 88 -1.12 -3.00 -10.39
N GLU A 89 -0.19 -3.81 -9.90
CA GLU A 89 0.10 -5.11 -10.48
C GLU A 89 -1.09 -6.07 -10.36
N GLY A 90 -1.37 -6.81 -11.44
CA GLY A 90 -2.49 -7.74 -11.50
C GLY A 90 -3.88 -7.09 -11.54
N ARG A 91 -3.98 -5.76 -11.77
CA ARG A 91 -5.26 -5.03 -11.82
C ARG A 91 -5.63 -4.62 -13.25
N PRO A 92 -6.80 -5.04 -13.79
CA PRO A 92 -7.23 -4.68 -15.14
C PRO A 92 -7.27 -3.17 -15.41
N GLY A 93 -7.71 -2.38 -14.42
CA GLY A 93 -7.80 -0.94 -14.52
C GLY A 93 -6.47 -0.19 -14.50
N ALA A 94 -5.33 -0.86 -14.32
CA ALA A 94 -4.01 -0.22 -14.22
C ALA A 94 -3.61 0.53 -15.50
N LEU A 95 -3.97 0.02 -16.68
CA LEU A 95 -3.67 0.67 -17.97
C LEU A 95 -4.50 1.94 -18.19
N ALA A 96 -5.68 2.03 -17.57
CA ALA A 96 -6.58 3.17 -17.63
C ALA A 96 -6.66 3.90 -16.27
N PHE A 97 -5.52 3.98 -15.57
CA PHE A 97 -5.46 4.49 -14.19
C PHE A 97 -6.00 5.91 -14.05
N ASP A 98 -5.68 6.81 -15.00
CA ASP A 98 -6.10 8.21 -14.95
C ASP A 98 -7.62 8.40 -15.11
N GLY A 99 -8.31 7.43 -15.71
CA GLY A 99 -9.77 7.40 -15.83
C GLY A 99 -10.47 6.49 -14.81
N ASN A 100 -9.73 5.93 -13.83
CA ASN A 100 -10.26 4.98 -12.86
C ASN A 100 -10.19 5.54 -11.43
N ASP A 101 -11.22 6.30 -11.04
CA ASP A 101 -11.33 6.91 -9.72
C ASP A 101 -11.16 5.90 -8.58
N LYS A 102 -11.70 4.70 -8.71
CA LYS A 102 -11.56 3.66 -7.66
C LYS A 102 -10.09 3.32 -7.41
N LEU A 103 -9.29 3.22 -8.46
CA LEU A 103 -7.86 2.97 -8.31
C LEU A 103 -7.13 4.22 -7.81
N GLN A 104 -7.36 5.35 -8.46
CA GLN A 104 -6.62 6.59 -8.26
C GLN A 104 -6.90 7.28 -6.91
N GLN A 105 -8.16 7.25 -6.49
CA GLN A 105 -8.64 7.95 -5.28
C GLN A 105 -8.69 7.06 -4.06
N GLU A 106 -8.98 5.77 -4.22
CA GLU A 106 -9.22 4.89 -3.09
C GLU A 106 -8.14 3.81 -2.95
N TRP A 107 -7.82 3.07 -4.00
CA TRP A 107 -6.93 1.92 -3.91
C TRP A 107 -5.45 2.27 -3.70
N VAL A 108 -4.91 3.28 -4.38
CA VAL A 108 -3.52 3.69 -4.15
C VAL A 108 -3.38 4.63 -2.96
N THR A 109 -4.48 5.23 -2.50
CA THR A 109 -4.45 6.17 -1.38
C THR A 109 -4.19 5.46 -0.05
N ALA A 110 -3.18 5.94 0.68
CA ALA A 110 -2.93 5.58 2.07
C ALA A 110 -2.37 6.76 2.88
N THR A 111 -2.70 6.78 4.16
CA THR A 111 -2.11 7.64 5.19
C THR A 111 -1.18 6.85 6.10
N ASP A 112 -1.53 5.59 6.37
CA ASP A 112 -0.74 4.64 7.13
C ASP A 112 -0.63 3.31 6.39
N VAL A 113 0.51 2.64 6.53
CA VAL A 113 0.77 1.28 6.06
C VAL A 113 1.22 0.44 7.24
N ARG A 114 0.73 -0.80 7.33
CA ARG A 114 1.12 -1.76 8.37
C ARG A 114 1.42 -3.11 7.76
N VAL A 115 2.58 -3.66 8.11
CA VAL A 115 2.98 -5.02 7.78
C VAL A 115 2.77 -5.90 9.00
N SER A 116 2.07 -7.02 8.83
CA SER A 116 1.75 -7.99 9.88
C SER A 116 2.39 -9.33 9.55
N LEU A 117 3.39 -9.72 10.34
CA LEU A 117 4.11 -10.99 10.19
C LEU A 117 3.39 -12.05 11.02
N ARG A 118 2.89 -13.12 10.38
CA ARG A 118 1.93 -14.03 10.99
C ARG A 118 2.47 -15.44 11.24
N ARG A 119 3.22 -16.01 10.30
CA ARG A 119 3.84 -17.34 10.45
C ARG A 119 5.28 -17.34 9.91
N LEU A 120 6.19 -17.92 10.68
CA LEU A 120 7.58 -18.14 10.26
C LEU A 120 7.64 -19.31 9.28
N ASN A 121 8.60 -19.26 8.37
CA ASN A 121 9.07 -20.45 7.68
C ASN A 121 9.94 -21.28 8.62
N THR A 122 9.83 -22.61 8.56
CA THR A 122 10.63 -23.54 9.36
C THR A 122 11.11 -24.71 8.51
N PHE A 123 12.18 -25.39 8.95
CA PHE A 123 12.65 -26.64 8.35
C PHE A 123 12.00 -27.89 8.94
N GLY A 124 11.15 -27.75 9.97
CA GLY A 124 10.49 -28.86 10.68
C GLY A 124 11.31 -29.43 11.83
N ASP A 125 12.49 -28.89 12.13
CA ASP A 125 13.35 -29.28 13.25
C ASP A 125 12.88 -28.69 14.59
N GLU A 126 11.97 -27.71 14.57
CA GLU A 126 11.32 -27.14 15.74
C GLU A 126 10.41 -28.13 16.47
N VAL A 127 9.98 -29.21 15.80
CA VAL A 127 9.04 -30.23 16.33
C VAL A 127 9.58 -30.91 17.59
N PHE A 128 10.91 -31.01 17.74
CA PHE A 128 11.54 -31.61 18.91
C PHE A 128 11.61 -30.66 20.13
N GLY A 129 11.25 -29.39 19.97
CA GLY A 129 11.21 -28.42 21.06
C GLY A 129 12.58 -28.05 21.64
N ASP A 130 13.68 -28.30 20.92
CA ASP A 130 15.02 -27.92 21.37
C ASP A 130 15.09 -26.38 21.52
N PRO A 131 15.39 -25.84 22.72
CA PRO A 131 15.47 -24.40 22.95
C PRO A 131 16.48 -23.68 22.05
N LYS A 132 17.54 -24.35 21.59
CA LYS A 132 18.52 -23.77 20.66
C LYS A 132 17.93 -23.60 19.26
N VAL A 133 17.15 -24.58 18.79
CA VAL A 133 16.44 -24.52 17.50
C VAL A 133 15.38 -23.44 17.55
N LEU A 134 14.56 -23.39 18.60
CA LEU A 134 13.51 -22.37 18.70
C LEU A 134 14.03 -20.93 18.73
N ARG A 135 15.27 -20.72 19.22
CA ARG A 135 15.93 -19.40 19.21
C ARG A 135 16.44 -18.98 17.83
N SER A 136 16.57 -19.89 16.88
CA SER A 136 17.02 -19.56 15.52
C SER A 136 15.89 -19.00 14.65
N TYR A 137 14.63 -19.24 15.02
CA TYR A 137 13.45 -18.80 14.29
C TYR A 137 12.92 -17.46 14.80
N TYR A 138 13.17 -16.39 14.05
CA TYR A 138 12.68 -15.05 14.34
C TYR A 138 12.48 -14.26 13.05
N TYR A 139 11.77 -13.14 13.14
CA TYR A 139 11.67 -12.18 12.03
C TYR A 139 12.75 -11.11 12.18
N ALA A 140 13.46 -10.79 11.10
CA ALA A 140 14.27 -9.59 11.03
C ALA A 140 14.13 -8.91 9.67
N VAL A 141 13.75 -7.63 9.69
CA VAL A 141 13.64 -6.77 8.51
C VAL A 141 14.82 -5.81 8.50
N SER A 142 15.53 -5.75 7.38
CA SER A 142 16.67 -4.86 7.15
C SER A 142 16.30 -3.54 6.48
N ASP A 143 15.27 -3.54 5.62
CA ASP A 143 14.76 -2.36 4.93
C ASP A 143 13.24 -2.45 4.78
N LEU A 144 12.55 -1.34 5.02
CA LEU A 144 11.13 -1.15 4.71
C LEU A 144 11.01 0.16 3.94
N ALA A 145 10.67 0.06 2.66
CA ALA A 145 10.47 1.19 1.79
C ALA A 145 9.02 1.25 1.31
N VAL A 146 8.39 2.40 1.47
CA VAL A 146 7.05 2.68 0.91
C VAL A 146 7.23 3.75 -0.14
N GLY A 147 7.10 3.37 -1.41
CA GLY A 147 7.23 4.27 -2.54
C GLY A 147 5.90 4.85 -2.95
N GLY A 148 5.84 6.15 -3.18
CA GLY A 148 4.65 6.84 -3.64
C GLY A 148 4.88 8.34 -3.77
N ARG A 149 3.81 9.06 -4.09
CA ARG A 149 3.80 10.52 -4.16
C ARG A 149 2.73 11.09 -3.25
N CYS A 150 2.93 12.32 -2.81
CA CYS A 150 1.88 13.06 -2.11
C CYS A 150 0.60 13.10 -2.96
N LYS A 151 -0.53 12.78 -2.34
CA LYS A 151 -1.84 12.93 -3.00
C LYS A 151 -2.20 14.41 -3.05
N CYS A 152 -2.01 15.06 -4.20
CA CYS A 152 -2.37 16.47 -4.39
C CYS A 152 -3.40 16.69 -5.52
N HIS A 153 -4.05 15.61 -5.96
CA HIS A 153 -5.02 15.61 -7.07
C HIS A 153 -4.51 16.30 -8.36
N GLY A 154 -3.19 16.32 -8.57
CA GLY A 154 -2.55 17.00 -9.71
C GLY A 154 -2.55 18.53 -9.65
N HIS A 155 -3.00 19.14 -8.54
CA HIS A 155 -3.00 20.59 -8.33
C HIS A 155 -1.82 21.09 -7.46
N ALA A 156 -0.77 20.28 -7.30
CA ALA A 156 0.48 20.72 -6.69
C ALA A 156 1.66 19.90 -7.23
N SER A 157 2.80 20.57 -7.44
CA SER A 157 4.05 19.92 -7.83
C SER A 157 4.87 19.43 -6.64
N GLU A 158 4.56 19.90 -5.42
CA GLU A 158 5.31 19.57 -4.22
C GLU A 158 4.45 19.58 -2.94
N CYS A 159 4.96 18.89 -1.93
CA CYS A 159 4.46 18.92 -0.56
C CYS A 159 5.48 19.61 0.34
N GLY A 160 4.99 20.40 1.29
CA GLY A 160 5.83 21.05 2.28
C GLY A 160 5.22 21.02 3.67
N ARG A 161 6.00 21.42 4.67
CA ARG A 161 5.45 21.62 6.03
C ARG A 161 4.52 22.84 6.02
N GLY A 162 3.29 22.63 6.47
CA GLY A 162 2.30 23.66 6.76
C GLY A 162 2.63 24.42 8.04
N SER A 163 1.80 25.41 8.35
CA SER A 163 1.95 26.26 9.55
C SER A 163 1.80 25.49 10.87
N ASP A 164 1.03 24.40 10.87
CA ASP A 164 0.87 23.47 11.99
C ASP A 164 1.96 22.38 12.04
N GLY A 165 2.97 22.47 11.16
CA GLY A 165 4.07 21.52 11.05
C GLY A 165 3.71 20.21 10.32
N ARG A 166 2.45 20.03 9.90
CA ARG A 166 2.01 18.86 9.13
C ARG A 166 2.47 18.95 7.68
N LEU A 167 2.67 17.81 7.04
CA LEU A 167 2.94 17.77 5.61
C LEU A 167 1.62 18.03 4.86
N VAL A 168 1.61 19.01 3.96
CA VAL A 168 0.45 19.40 3.13
C VAL A 168 0.91 19.72 1.71
N CYS A 169 0.01 19.65 0.74
CA CYS A 169 0.31 20.07 -0.63
C CYS A 169 0.51 21.58 -0.73
N ARG A 170 1.42 22.02 -1.61
CA ARG A 170 1.55 23.44 -1.99
C ARG A 170 0.59 23.73 -3.16
N CYS A 171 -0.69 23.88 -2.84
CA CYS A 171 -1.75 23.95 -3.83
C CYS A 171 -1.58 25.11 -4.82
N GLN A 172 -1.88 24.79 -6.08
CA GLN A 172 -1.93 25.66 -7.27
C GLN A 172 -3.33 25.58 -7.87
N HIS A 173 -3.52 26.09 -9.09
CA HIS A 173 -4.78 25.96 -9.85
C HIS A 173 -6.01 26.44 -9.07
N ASN A 174 -5.86 27.50 -8.27
CA ASN A 174 -6.89 28.06 -7.39
C ASN A 174 -7.56 27.04 -6.43
N THR A 175 -6.83 25.99 -6.04
CA THR A 175 -7.29 24.98 -5.07
C THR A 175 -6.75 25.24 -3.67
N THR A 176 -7.37 24.61 -2.68
CA THR A 176 -7.00 24.65 -1.26
C THR A 176 -7.39 23.34 -0.57
N GLY A 177 -7.08 23.21 0.72
CA GLY A 177 -7.13 21.92 1.43
C GLY A 177 -5.76 21.28 1.59
N ASP A 178 -5.69 20.21 2.38
CA ASP A 178 -4.43 19.54 2.67
C ASP A 178 -3.91 18.73 1.48
N ASP A 179 -4.84 18.28 0.63
CA ASP A 179 -4.62 17.48 -0.56
C ASP A 179 -4.98 18.26 -1.84
N CYS A 180 -5.37 19.54 -1.75
CA CYS A 180 -5.90 20.35 -2.86
C CYS A 180 -7.27 19.89 -3.38
N GLU A 181 -8.11 19.40 -2.47
CA GLU A 181 -9.39 18.73 -2.74
C GLU A 181 -10.60 19.67 -2.87
N ARG A 182 -10.39 20.99 -2.87
CA ARG A 182 -11.46 22.00 -2.96
C ARG A 182 -10.96 23.28 -3.61
N CYS A 183 -11.87 24.05 -4.20
CA CYS A 183 -11.54 25.37 -4.73
C CYS A 183 -11.33 26.41 -3.62
N LEU A 184 -10.56 27.46 -3.93
CA LEU A 184 -10.51 28.67 -3.10
C LEU A 184 -11.91 29.31 -3.01
N PRO A 185 -12.25 29.98 -1.88
CA PRO A 185 -13.57 30.58 -1.69
C PRO A 185 -13.99 31.59 -2.78
N SER A 186 -13.04 32.21 -3.48
CA SER A 186 -13.31 33.15 -4.57
C SER A 186 -13.43 32.50 -5.96
N HIS A 187 -13.19 31.20 -6.10
CA HIS A 187 -13.10 30.50 -7.39
C HIS A 187 -14.10 29.34 -7.45
N ASN A 188 -15.40 29.68 -7.51
CA ASN A 188 -16.51 28.70 -7.47
C ASN A 188 -17.40 28.73 -8.73
N SER A 189 -16.87 29.19 -9.86
CA SER A 189 -17.63 29.26 -11.13
C SER A 189 -17.93 27.88 -11.73
N ARG A 190 -17.16 26.85 -11.34
CA ARG A 190 -17.38 25.45 -11.70
C ARG A 190 -17.10 24.54 -10.50
N PRO A 191 -17.69 23.33 -10.43
CA PRO A 191 -17.34 22.34 -9.43
C PRO A 191 -15.85 21.97 -9.52
N TRP A 192 -15.24 21.67 -8.38
CA TRP A 192 -13.89 21.12 -8.30
C TRP A 192 -13.82 19.76 -9.01
N ALA A 193 -12.74 19.51 -9.74
CA ALA A 193 -12.40 18.22 -10.30
C ALA A 193 -10.89 18.02 -10.20
N GLN A 194 -10.45 16.77 -10.03
CA GLN A 194 -9.04 16.42 -10.07
C GLN A 194 -8.47 16.65 -11.48
N ALA A 195 -7.24 17.13 -11.58
CA ALA A 195 -6.48 17.19 -12.82
C ALA A 195 -6.21 15.80 -13.44
N SER A 196 -6.34 15.72 -14.76
CA SER A 196 -6.04 14.57 -15.61
C SER A 196 -4.89 14.90 -16.58
N SER A 197 -4.52 13.95 -17.45
CA SER A 197 -3.57 14.22 -18.55
C SER A 197 -4.10 15.23 -19.55
N ASP A 198 -5.42 15.33 -19.70
CA ASP A 198 -6.09 16.04 -20.79
C ASP A 198 -6.61 17.41 -20.35
N ASP A 199 -6.98 17.56 -19.07
CA ASP A 199 -7.48 18.80 -18.48
C ASP A 199 -6.96 18.96 -17.04
N ALA A 200 -6.35 20.12 -16.76
CA ALA A 200 -5.82 20.46 -15.44
C ALA A 200 -6.91 20.88 -14.44
N HIS A 201 -8.14 21.13 -14.91
CA HIS A 201 -9.31 21.47 -14.12
C HIS A 201 -9.09 22.66 -13.15
N GLU A 202 -8.48 23.74 -13.66
CA GLU A 202 -8.10 24.97 -12.91
C GLU A 202 -9.18 26.03 -12.66
#